data_AF-A0A8D8GWC9-F1
#
_entry.id   AF-A0A8D8GWC9-F1
#
_cell.length_a   1.000
_cell.length_b   1.000
_cell.length_c   1.000
_cell.angle_alpha   90.00
_cell.angle_beta   90.00
_cell.angle_gamma   90.00
#
_symmetry.space_group_name_H-M   'P 1'
#
loop_
_entity.id
_entity.type
_entity.pdbx_description
1 polymer ?
#
loop_
_entity_poly.entity_id
_entity_poly.type
_entity_poly.pdbx_seq_one_letter_code
_entity_poly.pdbx_strand_id
1 'polypeptide(L)'
;EMFVIAAKVVGGMTTDEDLNRGSLYPPLRRIPECSLEIAIRVIQCAYQRGIASFYPEPEDKREFVRSTQYFARYESALPVKWPWVERRRGAASVMKLNSPACGGKA
;
A
#
# COMPACT_ATOMS: atom_id res chain seq x y z
N GLU A 1 15.77 4.68 17.34
CA GLU A 1 16.15 5.00 15.94
C GLU A 1 14.96 5.26 15.02
N MET A 2 13.87 4.47 15.07
CA MET A 2 12.71 4.69 14.17
C MET A 2 12.15 6.12 14.20
N PHE A 3 12.05 6.73 15.38
CA PHE A 3 11.64 8.13 15.52
C PHE A 3 12.62 9.12 14.89
N VAL A 4 13.92 8.84 14.92
CA VAL A 4 14.95 9.69 14.28
C VAL A 4 14.81 9.59 12.76
N ILE A 5 14.53 8.41 12.23
CA ILE A 5 14.25 8.21 10.80
C ILE A 5 13.00 8.99 10.40
N ALA A 6 11.91 8.89 11.18
CA ALA A 6 10.69 9.63 10.93
C ALA A 6 10.94 11.16 10.93
N ALA A 7 11.67 11.68 11.91
CA ALA A 7 12.01 13.11 11.98
C ALA A 7 12.84 13.57 10.77
N LYS A 8 13.83 12.77 10.34
CA LYS A 8 14.62 13.06 9.13
C LYS A 8 13.76 13.09 7.87
N VAL A 9 12.82 12.16 7.74
CA VAL A 9 11.88 12.12 6.60
C VAL A 9 11.01 13.37 6.58
N VAL A 10 10.40 13.72 7.71
CA VAL A 10 9.54 14.92 7.80
C VAL A 10 10.34 16.18 7.46
N GLY A 11 11.54 16.34 8.03
CA GLY A 11 12.41 17.48 7.73
C GLY A 11 12.82 17.56 6.26
N GLY A 12 13.03 16.41 5.60
CA GLY A 12 13.33 16.35 4.16
C GLY A 12 12.13 16.59 3.24
N MET A 13 10.89 16.57 3.76
CA MET A 13 9.68 16.84 2.98
C MET A 13 9.24 18.30 3.01
N THR A 14 9.84 19.11 3.89
CA THR A 14 9.64 20.56 3.95
C THR A 14 10.31 21.20 2.73
N THR A 15 9.53 21.97 1.97
CA THR A 15 10.03 22.63 0.76
C THR A 15 10.65 24.00 1.08
N ASP A 16 11.47 24.53 0.19
CA ASP A 16 12.02 25.88 0.36
C ASP A 16 10.89 26.93 0.37
N GLU A 17 9.80 26.70 -0.36
CA GLU A 17 8.60 27.54 -0.32
C GLU A 17 7.94 27.54 1.06
N ASP A 18 7.86 26.37 1.72
CA ASP A 18 7.34 26.27 3.08
C ASP A 18 8.21 27.05 4.06
N LEU A 19 9.54 26.95 3.95
CA LEU A 19 10.50 27.69 4.77
C LEU A 19 10.43 29.20 4.53
N ASN A 20 10.33 29.63 3.27
CA ASN A 20 10.19 31.04 2.88
C ASN A 20 8.89 31.66 3.42
N ARG A 21 7.84 30.86 3.58
CA ARG A 21 6.59 31.27 4.24
C ARG A 21 6.70 31.32 5.78
N GLY A 22 7.81 30.86 6.34
CA GLY A 22 8.04 30.74 7.78
C GLY A 22 7.49 29.46 8.41
N SER A 23 7.14 28.45 7.60
CA SER A 23 6.67 27.15 8.08
C SER A 23 7.84 26.19 8.29
N LEU A 24 7.99 25.67 9.51
CA LEU A 24 9.01 24.66 9.83
C LEU A 24 8.64 23.24 9.38
N TYR A 25 7.36 23.00 9.10
CA TYR A 25 6.83 21.69 8.72
C TYR A 25 6.09 21.75 7.39
N PRO A 26 5.95 20.60 6.70
CA PRO A 26 5.09 20.51 5.53
C PRO A 26 3.63 20.87 5.89
N PRO A 27 2.84 21.38 4.94
CA PRO A 27 1.45 21.72 5.17
C PRO A 27 0.62 20.50 5.59
N LEU A 28 -0.35 20.69 6.48
CA LEU A 28 -1.17 19.60 7.06
C LEU A 28 -1.90 18.75 6.02
N ARG A 29 -2.19 19.30 4.84
CA ARG A 29 -2.79 18.55 3.73
C ARG A 29 -1.91 17.39 3.23
N ARG A 30 -0.60 17.48 3.42
CA ARG A 30 0.39 16.48 3.00
C ARG A 30 0.65 15.41 4.06
N ILE A 31 -0.03 15.44 5.21
CA ILE A 31 0.14 14.43 6.27
C ILE A 31 0.02 12.98 5.74
N PRO A 32 -0.95 12.62 4.89
CA PRO A 32 -1.05 11.25 4.37
C PRO A 32 0.18 10.83 3.56
N GLU A 33 0.75 11.75 2.78
CA GLU A 33 1.97 11.52 2.00
C GLU A 33 3.19 11.38 2.90
N CYS A 34 3.30 12.25 3.92
CA CYS A 34 4.36 12.18 4.92
C CYS A 34 4.32 10.84 5.68
N SER A 35 3.14 10.43 6.12
CA SER A 35 2.94 9.15 6.82
C SER A 35 3.33 7.96 5.94
N LEU A 36 2.99 8.00 4.65
CA LEU A 36 3.39 6.97 3.68
C LEU A 36 4.92 6.88 3.56
N GLU A 37 5.61 8.01 3.40
CA GLU A 37 7.07 8.03 3.26
C GLU A 37 7.77 7.55 4.55
N ILE A 38 7.29 7.98 5.72
CA ILE A 38 7.80 7.51 7.01
C ILE A 38 7.66 5.98 7.12
N ALA A 39 6.48 5.44 6.79
CA ALA A 39 6.22 4.00 6.87
C ALA A 39 7.18 3.21 5.97
N ILE A 40 7.43 3.67 4.74
CA ILE A 40 8.37 3.04 3.81
C ILE A 40 9.78 3.01 4.40
N ARG A 41 10.28 4.13 4.94
CA ARG A 41 11.63 4.19 5.52
C ARG A 41 11.77 3.35 6.79
N VAL A 42 10.72 3.30 7.62
CA VAL A 42 10.69 2.45 8.81
C VAL A 42 10.70 0.97 8.43
N ILE A 43 9.90 0.58 7.43
CA ILE A 43 9.87 -0.81 6.94
C ILE A 43 11.23 -1.22 6.37
N GLN A 44 11.85 -0.37 5.54
CA GLN A 44 13.20 -0.62 5.01
C GLN A 44 14.21 -0.85 6.14
N CYS A 45 14.21 0.02 7.16
CA CYS A 45 15.09 -0.12 8.32
C CYS A 45 14.78 -1.39 9.12
N ALA A 46 13.51 -1.75 9.28
CA ALA A 46 13.10 -2.93 10.03
C ALA A 46 13.59 -4.24 9.37
N TYR A 47 13.48 -4.35 8.04
CA TYR A 47 14.00 -5.51 7.30
C TYR A 47 15.53 -5.54 7.30
N GLN A 48 16.20 -4.41 7.05
CA GLN A 48 17.67 -4.33 7.08
C GLN A 48 18.27 -4.75 8.43
N ARG A 49 17.56 -4.48 9.53
CA ARG A 49 17.98 -4.84 10.88
C ARG A 49 17.51 -6.21 11.34
N GLY A 50 16.72 -6.92 10.54
CA GLY A 50 16.17 -8.23 10.91
C GLY A 50 15.17 -8.19 12.07
N ILE A 51 14.52 -7.05 12.31
CA ILE A 51 13.51 -6.88 13.37
C ILE A 51 12.07 -6.91 12.84
N ALA A 52 11.91 -7.03 11.52
CA ALA A 52 10.60 -7.17 10.89
C ALA A 52 10.01 -8.56 11.20
N SER A 53 8.70 -8.62 11.47
CA SER A 53 7.98 -9.87 11.76
C SER A 53 7.13 -10.37 10.59
N PHE A 54 6.92 -9.55 9.56
CA PHE A 54 6.11 -9.90 8.39
C PHE A 54 7.00 -10.56 7.34
N TYR A 55 6.58 -11.73 6.83
CA TYR A 55 7.34 -12.50 5.84
C TYR A 55 6.40 -13.15 4.82
N PRO A 56 6.82 -13.26 3.55
CA PRO A 56 8.10 -12.81 2.98
C PRO A 56 8.22 -11.27 2.90
N GLU A 57 9.45 -10.76 2.75
CA GLU A 57 9.68 -9.33 2.53
C GLU A 57 9.01 -8.90 1.22
N PRO A 58 8.14 -7.86 1.24
CA PRO A 58 7.46 -7.41 0.03
C PRO A 58 8.46 -6.80 -0.96
N GLU A 59 8.31 -7.17 -2.24
CA GLU A 59 9.12 -6.65 -3.36
C GLU A 59 8.97 -5.13 -3.47
N ASP A 60 7.73 -4.65 -3.59
CA ASP A 60 7.40 -3.22 -3.54
C ASP A 60 6.79 -2.84 -2.18
N LYS A 61 7.65 -2.29 -1.31
CA LYS A 61 7.25 -1.80 0.02
C LYS A 61 6.27 -0.63 -0.05
N ARG A 62 6.32 0.19 -1.11
CA ARG A 62 5.43 1.35 -1.27
C ARG A 62 4.03 0.90 -1.66
N GLU A 63 3.92 -0.02 -2.60
CA GLU A 63 2.63 -0.62 -2.96
C GLU A 63 2.04 -1.42 -1.80
N PHE A 64 2.89 -2.16 -1.07
CA PHE A 64 2.48 -2.85 0.15
C PHE A 64 1.85 -1.89 1.17
N VAL A 65 2.53 -0.82 1.56
CA VAL A 65 1.98 0.15 2.52
C VAL A 65 0.67 0.76 2.01
N ARG A 66 0.59 1.12 0.72
CA ARG A 66 -0.64 1.66 0.12
C ARG A 66 -1.80 0.68 0.19
N SER A 67 -1.57 -0.61 -0.06
CA SER A 67 -2.60 -1.64 0.02
C SER A 67 -3.10 -1.87 1.45
N THR A 68 -2.27 -1.60 2.46
CA THR A 68 -2.64 -1.69 3.88
C THR A 68 -3.25 -0.42 4.44
N GLN A 69 -3.20 0.68 3.71
CA GLN A 69 -3.69 1.97 4.17
C GLN A 69 -5.23 1.98 4.18
N TYR A 70 -5.80 2.60 5.22
CA TYR A 70 -7.25 2.74 5.31
C TYR A 70 -7.83 3.55 4.14
N PHE A 71 -8.87 2.99 3.50
CA PHE A 71 -9.57 3.63 2.40
C PHE A 71 -10.92 4.16 2.87
N ALA A 72 -11.08 5.49 2.89
CA ALA A 72 -12.26 6.14 3.47
C ALA A 72 -13.50 6.14 2.55
N ARG A 73 -13.53 5.33 1.50
CA ARG A 73 -14.70 5.22 0.61
C ARG A 73 -15.51 3.99 1.00
N TYR A 74 -16.83 4.10 0.90
CA TYR A 74 -17.71 2.97 1.11
C TYR A 74 -17.43 1.85 0.10
N GLU A 75 -17.31 0.64 0.61
CA GLU A 75 -17.30 -0.58 -0.19
C GLU A 75 -18.72 -1.03 -0.50
N SER A 76 -18.88 -1.85 -1.54
CA SER A 76 -20.18 -2.44 -1.87
C SER A 76 -20.62 -3.38 -0.75
N ALA A 77 -21.78 -3.08 -0.14
CA ALA A 77 -22.43 -3.99 0.79
C ALA A 77 -23.03 -5.23 0.10
N LEU A 78 -23.19 -5.18 -1.23
CA LEU A 78 -23.69 -6.32 -2.01
C LEU A 78 -22.56 -7.32 -2.30
N PRO A 79 -22.84 -8.64 -2.23
CA PRO A 79 -21.85 -9.65 -2.55
C PRO A 79 -21.45 -9.60 -4.02
N VAL A 80 -20.16 -9.79 -4.29
CA VAL A 80 -19.64 -9.95 -5.65
C VAL A 80 -20.21 -11.24 -6.25
N LYS A 81 -20.81 -11.14 -7.44
CA LYS A 81 -21.32 -12.30 -8.19
C LYS A 81 -20.37 -12.61 -9.34
N TRP A 82 -20.04 -13.88 -9.51
CA TRP A 82 -19.26 -14.38 -10.65
C TRP A 82 -20.09 -15.38 -11.45
N PRO A 83 -20.01 -15.34 -12.80
CA PRO A 83 -20.65 -16.36 -13.63
C PRO A 83 -19.88 -17.67 -13.48
N TRP A 84 -20.60 -18.77 -13.30
CA TRP A 84 -20.02 -20.11 -13.34
C TRP A 84 -20.44 -20.80 -14.64
N VAL A 85 -19.54 -21.55 -15.28
CA VAL A 85 -19.85 -22.24 -16.54
C VAL A 85 -20.83 -23.36 -16.24
N GLU A 86 -22.10 -23.21 -16.62
CA GLU A 86 -23.10 -24.27 -16.51
C GLU A 86 -22.64 -25.51 -17.29
N ARG A 87 -22.26 -26.56 -16.55
CA ARG A 87 -21.93 -27.85 -17.13
C ARG A 87 -23.18 -28.41 -17.79
N ARG A 88 -23.26 -28.36 -19.13
CA ARG A 88 -24.24 -29.16 -19.88
C ARG A 88 -24.07 -30.62 -19.43
N ARG A 89 -25.10 -31.19 -18.78
CA ARG A 89 -25.11 -32.62 -18.44
C ARG A 89 -25.00 -33.40 -19.75
N GLY A 90 -23.81 -33.93 -20.06
CA GLY A 90 -23.61 -34.83 -21.21
C GLY A 90 -22.37 -34.62 -22.07
N ALA A 91 -21.54 -33.60 -21.88
CA ALA A 91 -20.30 -33.46 -22.66
C ALA A 91 -19.06 -33.51 -21.77
N ALA A 92 -18.33 -34.61 -21.86
CA ALA A 92 -16.99 -34.72 -21.31
C ALA A 92 -16.03 -33.90 -22.18
N SER A 93 -15.41 -32.87 -21.60
CA SER A 93 -13.97 -32.63 -21.78
C SER A 93 -13.49 -31.51 -20.87
N VAL A 94 -12.51 -31.86 -20.05
CA VAL A 94 -11.41 -31.07 -19.50
C VAL A 94 -11.24 -29.70 -20.17
N MET A 95 -11.31 -28.61 -19.38
CA MET A 95 -10.62 -27.36 -19.74
C MET A 95 -10.00 -26.70 -18.51
N LYS A 96 -8.73 -26.35 -18.73
CA LYS A 96 -7.76 -25.75 -17.82
C LYS A 96 -8.28 -24.45 -17.23
N LEU A 97 -8.19 -24.31 -15.91
CA LEU A 97 -8.34 -23.04 -15.21
C LEU A 97 -7.10 -22.18 -15.52
N ASN A 98 -7.18 -21.38 -16.58
CA ASN A 98 -6.32 -20.20 -16.67
C ASN A 98 -7.03 -19.08 -15.89
N SER A 99 -6.73 -18.98 -14.60
CA SER A 99 -7.14 -17.86 -13.76
C SER A 99 -6.56 -16.56 -14.33
N PRO A 100 -7.37 -15.54 -14.67
CA PRO A 100 -6.83 -14.23 -14.94
C PRO A 100 -6.28 -13.67 -13.62
N ALA A 101 -5.04 -13.20 -13.67
CA ALA A 101 -4.32 -12.62 -12.56
C ALA A 101 -5.19 -11.57 -11.84
N CYS A 102 -5.22 -11.62 -10.50
CA CYS A 102 -5.64 -10.51 -9.66
C CYS A 102 -4.74 -9.32 -9.96
N GLY A 103 -5.09 -8.56 -10.99
CA GLY A 103 -4.48 -7.30 -11.36
C GLY A 103 -5.35 -6.15 -10.86
N GLY A 104 -4.96 -5.58 -9.72
CA GLY A 104 -4.83 -4.13 -9.59
C GLY A 104 -6.07 -3.24 -9.58
N LYS A 105 -6.22 -2.60 -8.42
CA LYS A 105 -6.56 -1.18 -8.21
C LYS A 105 -8.03 -0.74 -8.30
N ALA A 106 -8.47 -0.16 -7.19
CA ALA A 106 -9.20 1.11 -7.15
C ALA A 106 -8.69 1.91 -5.95
#